data_AF-A0A419FW73-F1
#
_entry.id   AF-A0A419FW73-F1
#
_cell.length_a   1.000
_cell.length_b   1.000
_cell.length_c   1.000
_cell.angle_alpha   90.00
_cell.angle_beta   90.00
_cell.angle_gamma   90.00
#
_symmetry.space_group_name_H-M   'P 1'
#
loop_
_entity.id
_entity.type
_entity.pdbx_description
1 polymer ?
#
loop_
_entity_poly.entity_id
_entity_poly.type
_entity_poly.pdbx_seq_one_letter_code
_entity_poly.pdbx_strand_id
1 'polypeptide(L)'
;TTVDAIKFYKSAGVEMDPQQKDIPDHIAVELEFLYYLITKEIEAYRASNKEEAQKQLNTQRDFLVQHLGKWIAPFAKDMKEGAKSPFYQNLADCTVTFVKSDMEYLKNVLGGGGN
;
A
#
# COMPACT_ATOMS: atom_id res chain seq x y z
N THR A 1 -5.16 12.34 3.36
CA THR A 1 -6.61 12.62 3.21
C THR A 1 -7.08 12.09 1.87
N THR A 2 -8.39 11.95 1.64
CA THR A 2 -8.98 11.47 0.37
C THR A 2 -8.40 12.17 -0.88
N VAL A 3 -8.16 13.49 -0.80
CA VAL A 3 -7.57 14.27 -1.90
C VAL A 3 -6.10 13.89 -2.15
N ASP A 4 -5.35 13.60 -1.08
CA ASP A 4 -3.95 13.18 -1.20
C ASP A 4 -3.84 11.79 -1.84
N ALA A 5 -4.74 10.86 -1.48
CA ALA A 5 -4.80 9.53 -2.09
C ALA A 5 -5.03 9.62 -3.61
N ILE A 6 -6.01 10.41 -4.05
CA ILE A 6 -6.26 10.65 -5.49
C ILE A 6 -5.02 11.20 -6.20
N LYS A 7 -4.32 12.16 -5.60
CA LYS A 7 -3.10 12.73 -6.19
C LYS A 7 -2.01 11.67 -6.34
N PHE A 8 -1.87 10.78 -5.36
CA PHE A 8 -0.91 9.70 -5.38
C PHE A 8 -1.25 8.65 -6.46
N TYR A 9 -2.53 8.30 -6.62
CA TYR A 9 -2.95 7.37 -7.67
C TYR A 9 -2.63 7.93 -9.06
N LYS A 10 -2.94 9.22 -9.28
CA LYS A 10 -2.65 9.90 -10.54
C LYS A 10 -1.16 9.97 -10.85
N SER A 11 -0.29 10.16 -9.84
CA SER A 11 1.17 10.18 -10.07
C SER A 11 1.73 8.82 -10.49
N ALA A 12 1.04 7.73 -10.13
CA ALA A 12 1.35 6.37 -10.56
C ALA A 12 0.60 5.94 -11.85
N GLY A 13 -0.11 6.87 -12.49
CA GLY A 13 -0.87 6.60 -13.73
C GLY A 13 -2.18 5.84 -13.51
N VAL A 14 -2.70 5.84 -12.28
CA VAL A 14 -3.99 5.22 -11.93
C VAL A 14 -5.06 6.29 -11.81
N GLU A 15 -6.19 6.06 -12.48
CA GLU A 15 -7.38 6.90 -12.37
C GLU A 15 -8.49 6.13 -11.67
N MET A 16 -9.20 6.81 -10.77
CA MET A 16 -10.42 6.28 -10.17
C MET A 16 -11.52 6.27 -11.22
N ASP A 17 -12.27 5.18 -11.33
CA ASP A 17 -13.47 5.14 -12.18
C ASP A 17 -14.54 6.05 -11.56
N PRO A 18 -14.97 7.13 -12.25
CA PRO A 18 -16.00 8.03 -11.73
C PRO A 18 -17.38 7.36 -11.55
N GLN A 19 -17.59 6.17 -12.13
CA GLN A 19 -18.82 5.39 -11.95
C GLN A 19 -18.77 4.47 -10.72
N GLN A 20 -17.58 4.15 -10.21
CA GLN A 20 -17.42 3.43 -8.95
C GLN A 20 -17.63 4.40 -7.78
N LYS A 21 -18.39 3.98 -6.77
CA LYS A 21 -18.63 4.78 -5.54
C LYS A 21 -17.53 4.60 -4.50
N ASP A 22 -16.32 4.26 -4.95
CA ASP A 22 -15.22 3.99 -4.06
C ASP A 22 -14.77 5.27 -3.37
N ILE A 23 -14.54 5.15 -2.07
CA ILE A 23 -13.95 6.23 -1.28
C ILE A 23 -12.44 6.07 -1.45
N PRO A 24 -11.71 7.05 -2.01
CA PRO A 24 -10.29 6.91 -2.34
C PRO A 24 -9.39 6.47 -1.19
N ASP A 25 -9.70 6.84 0.06
CA ASP A 25 -8.91 6.43 1.24
C ASP A 25 -9.51 5.22 1.97
N HIS A 26 -10.44 4.49 1.32
CA HIS A 26 -10.94 3.24 1.84
C HIS A 26 -9.84 2.17 1.85
N ILE A 27 -9.76 1.37 2.91
CA ILE A 27 -8.72 0.35 3.10
C ILE A 27 -8.58 -0.59 1.89
N ALA A 28 -9.70 -0.99 1.27
CA ALA A 28 -9.68 -1.87 0.11
C ALA A 28 -9.00 -1.23 -1.10
N VAL A 29 -9.27 0.06 -1.35
CA VAL A 29 -8.69 0.82 -2.47
C VAL A 29 -7.19 1.03 -2.26
N GLU A 30 -6.79 1.40 -1.05
CA GLU A 30 -5.37 1.59 -0.71
C GLU A 30 -4.57 0.28 -0.81
N LEU A 31 -5.17 -0.86 -0.43
CA LEU A 31 -4.57 -2.20 -0.59
C LEU A 31 -4.51 -2.64 -2.06
N GLU A 32 -5.54 -2.35 -2.85
CA GLU A 32 -5.55 -2.63 -4.29
C GLU A 32 -4.49 -1.81 -5.03
N PHE A 33 -4.32 -0.55 -4.65
CA PHE A 33 -3.27 0.29 -5.20
C PHE A 33 -1.86 -0.23 -4.85
N LEU A 34 -1.64 -0.70 -3.62
CA LEU A 34 -0.39 -1.37 -3.25
C LEU A 34 -0.15 -2.63 -4.09
N TYR A 35 -1.18 -3.45 -4.28
CA TYR A 35 -1.13 -4.63 -5.15
C TYR A 35 -0.76 -4.26 -6.60
N TYR A 36 -1.31 -3.18 -7.14
CA TYR A 36 -0.97 -2.67 -8.47
C TYR A 36 0.51 -2.32 -8.58
N LEU A 37 1.07 -1.59 -7.60
CA LEU A 37 2.49 -1.21 -7.60
C LEU A 37 3.42 -2.42 -7.52
N ILE A 38 3.09 -3.41 -6.69
CA ILE A 38 3.86 -4.67 -6.58
C ILE A 38 3.80 -5.45 -7.91
N THR A 39 2.64 -5.47 -8.57
CA THR A 39 2.50 -6.11 -9.87
C THR A 39 3.39 -5.42 -10.91
N LYS A 40 3.45 -4.09 -10.91
CA LYS A 40 4.33 -3.31 -11.80
C LYS A 40 5.82 -3.56 -11.55
N GLU A 41 6.22 -3.69 -10.29
CA GLU A 41 7.58 -4.09 -9.91
C GLU A 41 7.92 -5.48 -10.48
N ILE A 42 7.04 -6.47 -10.29
CA ILE A 42 7.25 -7.84 -10.79
C ILE A 42 7.35 -7.85 -12.32
N GLU A 43 6.48 -7.11 -13.02
CA GLU A 43 6.53 -6.93 -14.47
C GLU A 43 7.88 -6.35 -14.92
N ALA A 44 8.37 -5.32 -14.23
CA ALA A 44 9.65 -4.69 -14.52
C ALA A 44 10.83 -5.65 -14.33
N TYR A 45 10.84 -6.45 -13.25
CA TYR A 45 11.86 -7.48 -13.03
C TYR A 45 11.84 -8.56 -14.12
N ARG A 46 10.65 -9.02 -14.54
CA ARG A 46 10.52 -9.99 -15.64
C ARG A 46 11.04 -9.44 -16.96
N ALA A 47 10.87 -8.14 -17.19
CA ALA A 47 11.41 -7.44 -18.36
C ALA A 47 12.91 -7.07 -18.21
N SER A 48 13.58 -7.46 -17.11
CA SER A 48 14.94 -7.03 -16.77
C SER A 48 15.14 -5.51 -16.70
N ASN A 49 14.05 -4.76 -16.49
CA ASN A 49 14.07 -3.30 -16.36
C ASN A 49 14.27 -2.91 -14.89
N LYS A 50 15.54 -2.87 -14.46
CA LYS A 50 15.90 -2.55 -13.08
C LYS A 50 15.52 -1.13 -12.66
N GLU A 51 15.54 -0.18 -13.58
CA GLU A 51 15.19 1.22 -13.29
C GLU A 51 13.71 1.34 -12.93
N GLU A 52 12.83 0.74 -13.74
CA GLU A 52 11.40 0.75 -13.44
C GLU A 52 11.08 -0.04 -12.16
N ALA A 53 11.72 -1.19 -11.93
CA ALA A 53 11.55 -1.93 -10.67
C ALA A 53 11.95 -1.07 -9.45
N GLN A 54 13.09 -0.39 -9.55
CA GLN A 54 13.58 0.52 -8.51
C GLN A 54 12.64 1.70 -8.26
N LYS A 55 12.04 2.25 -9.31
CA LYS A 55 11.02 3.29 -9.22
C LYS A 55 9.78 2.79 -8.49
N GLN A 56 9.25 1.62 -8.86
CA GLN A 56 8.08 1.04 -8.21
C GLN A 56 8.31 0.74 -6.73
N LEU A 57 9.48 0.21 -6.36
CA LEU A 57 9.87 0.02 -4.95
C LEU A 57 9.86 1.35 -4.16
N ASN A 58 10.40 2.42 -4.74
CA ASN A 58 10.36 3.75 -4.10
C ASN A 58 8.92 4.27 -3.97
N THR A 59 8.09 4.10 -4.99
CA THR A 59 6.68 4.49 -4.95
C THR A 59 5.89 3.71 -3.90
N GLN A 60 6.10 2.40 -3.77
CA GLN A 60 5.52 1.59 -2.70
C GLN A 60 5.92 2.10 -1.32
N ARG A 61 7.22 2.35 -1.10
CA ARG A 61 7.71 2.91 0.18
C ARG A 61 7.02 4.22 0.50
N ASP A 62 7.00 5.15 -0.47
CA ASP A 62 6.43 6.48 -0.27
C ASP A 62 4.93 6.40 0.01
N PHE A 63 4.22 5.51 -0.68
CA PHE A 63 2.81 5.25 -0.44
C PHE A 63 2.57 4.74 0.99
N LEU A 64 3.31 3.71 1.42
CA LEU A 64 3.15 3.14 2.77
C LEU A 64 3.52 4.15 3.86
N VAL A 65 4.61 4.91 3.70
CA VAL A 65 5.05 5.91 4.68
C VAL A 65 4.10 7.11 4.75
N GLN A 66 3.54 7.54 3.61
CA GLN A 66 2.77 8.78 3.54
C GLN A 66 1.26 8.57 3.64
N HIS A 67 0.76 7.37 3.34
CA HIS A 67 -0.66 7.00 3.30
C HIS A 67 -0.95 5.81 4.22
N LEU A 68 -1.09 4.60 3.66
CA LEU A 68 -1.64 3.42 4.34
C LEU A 68 -1.00 3.16 5.72
N GLY A 69 0.33 3.22 5.83
CA GLY A 69 1.04 2.98 7.09
C GLY A 69 0.80 4.02 8.18
N LYS A 70 0.35 5.24 7.86
CA LYS A 70 0.07 6.28 8.87
C LYS A 70 -1.16 5.98 9.71
N TRP A 71 -2.15 5.31 9.13
CA TRP A 71 -3.47 5.16 9.76
C TRP A 71 -3.88 3.70 9.94
N ILE A 72 -3.14 2.72 9.40
CA ILE A 72 -3.50 1.31 9.51
C ILE A 72 -3.60 0.81 10.95
N ALA A 73 -2.70 1.28 11.84
CA ALA A 73 -2.70 0.87 13.24
C ALA A 73 -3.94 1.34 14.01
N PRO A 74 -4.31 2.63 14.02
CA PRO A 74 -5.56 3.05 14.66
C PRO A 74 -6.80 2.43 14.00
N PHE A 75 -6.85 2.32 12.66
CA PHE A 75 -7.98 1.65 11.99
C PHE A 75 -8.15 0.20 12.41
N ALA A 76 -7.07 -0.57 12.48
CA ALA A 76 -7.13 -1.97 12.89
C ALA A 76 -7.54 -2.12 14.35
N LYS A 77 -7.11 -1.19 15.22
CA LYS A 77 -7.58 -1.14 16.60
C LYS A 77 -9.10 -0.95 16.67
N ASP A 78 -9.62 0.05 15.95
CA ASP A 78 -11.06 0.34 15.93
C ASP A 78 -11.86 -0.83 15.33
N MET A 79 -11.34 -1.46 14.27
CA MET A 79 -11.92 -2.65 13.66
C MET A 79 -11.99 -3.82 14.65
N LYS A 80 -10.95 -4.04 15.46
CA LYS A 80 -10.93 -5.10 16.48
C LYS A 80 -11.93 -4.85 17.60
N GLU A 81 -12.01 -3.61 18.09
CA GLU A 81 -12.92 -3.22 19.16
C GLU A 81 -14.39 -3.28 18.70
N GLY A 82 -14.67 -2.94 17.44
CA GLY A 82 -16.02 -2.99 16.85
C GLY A 82 -16.45 -4.36 16.33
N ALA A 83 -15.50 -5.25 16.01
CA ALA A 83 -15.81 -6.57 15.44
C ALA A 83 -16.34 -7.54 16.49
N LYS A 84 -17.51 -8.13 16.20
CA LYS A 84 -18.08 -9.24 16.99
C LYS A 84 -17.56 -10.62 16.59
N SER A 85 -16.84 -10.70 15.48
CA SER A 85 -16.32 -11.95 14.92
C SER A 85 -14.80 -12.03 15.10
N PRO A 86 -14.27 -13.15 15.62
CA PRO A 86 -12.84 -13.39 15.68
C PRO A 86 -12.15 -13.29 14.31
N PHE A 87 -12.87 -13.57 13.22
CA PHE A 87 -12.33 -13.43 11.86
C PHE A 87 -11.86 -12.01 11.57
N TYR A 88 -12.71 -11.00 11.80
CA TYR A 88 -12.34 -9.61 11.54
C TYR A 88 -11.32 -9.09 12.56
N GLN A 89 -11.33 -9.59 13.80
CA GLN A 89 -10.29 -9.23 14.76
C GLN A 89 -8.91 -9.70 14.31
N ASN A 90 -8.81 -10.96 13.86
CA ASN A 90 -7.58 -11.52 13.34
C ASN A 90 -7.16 -10.85 12.02
N LEU A 91 -8.12 -10.53 11.14
CA LEU A 91 -7.84 -9.83 9.89
C LEU A 91 -7.21 -8.46 10.14
N ALA A 92 -7.65 -7.70 11.15
CA ALA A 92 -7.03 -6.44 11.53
C ALA A 92 -5.56 -6.61 11.93
N ASP A 93 -5.27 -7.62 12.76
CA ASP A 93 -3.89 -7.92 13.17
C ASP A 93 -3.01 -8.34 11.98
N CYS A 94 -3.55 -9.18 11.10
CA CYS A 94 -2.88 -9.59 9.87
C CYS A 94 -2.55 -8.38 8.98
N THR A 95 -3.49 -7.46 8.77
CA THR A 95 -3.27 -6.30 7.90
C THR A 95 -2.21 -5.35 8.48
N VAL A 96 -2.20 -5.11 9.79
CA VAL A 96 -1.16 -4.29 10.44
C VAL A 96 0.21 -4.96 10.34
N THR A 97 0.26 -6.27 10.59
CA THR A 97 1.50 -7.04 10.50
C THR A 97 2.05 -6.99 9.09
N PHE A 98 1.21 -7.23 8.09
CA PHE A 98 1.57 -7.14 6.68
C PHE A 98 2.16 -5.78 6.33
N VAL A 99 1.45 -4.68 6.60
CA VAL A 99 1.93 -3.33 6.25
C VAL A 99 3.27 -3.01 6.92
N LYS A 100 3.43 -3.35 8.19
CA LYS A 100 4.71 -3.11 8.91
C LYS A 100 5.85 -3.96 8.36
N SER A 101 5.61 -5.24 8.10
CA SER A 101 6.61 -6.14 7.51
C SER A 101 7.03 -5.67 6.12
N ASP A 102 6.09 -5.17 5.32
CA ASP A 102 6.36 -4.67 3.97
C ASP A 102 7.18 -3.37 4.00
N MET A 103 6.88 -2.46 4.93
CA MET A 103 7.70 -1.25 5.15
C MET A 103 9.15 -1.60 5.55
N GLU A 104 9.35 -2.57 6.44
CA GLU A 104 10.70 -3.02 6.82
C GLU A 104 11.41 -3.74 5.65
N TYR A 105 10.69 -4.55 4.89
CA TYR A 105 11.23 -5.17 3.67
C TYR A 105 11.73 -4.12 2.68
N LEU A 106 10.90 -3.12 2.35
CA LEU A 106 11.26 -2.04 1.43
C LEU A 106 12.45 -1.23 1.94
N LYS A 107 12.51 -0.95 3.24
CA LYS A 107 13.66 -0.28 3.85
C LYS A 107 14.95 -1.07 3.66
N ASN A 108 14.91 -2.40 3.81
CA ASN A 108 16.09 -3.25 3.62
C ASN A 108 16.53 -3.33 2.15
N VAL A 109 15.58 -3.50 1.23
CA VAL A 109 15.87 -3.59 -0.21
C VAL A 109 16.38 -2.26 -0.76
N LEU A 110 15.79 -1.13 -0.34
CA LEU A 110 16.20 0.21 -0.78
C LEU A 110 17.47 0.70 -0.07
N GLY A 111 17.68 0.31 1.19
CA GLY A 111 18.87 0.65 1.97
C GLY A 111 20.11 -0.16 1.61
N GLY A 112 19.93 -1.34 1.01
CA GLY A 112 21.03 -2.21 0.58
C GLY A 112 21.69 -1.82 -0.74
N GLY A 113 21.19 -0.80 -1.45
CA GLY A 113 21.74 -0.32 -2.74
C GLY A 113 22.94 0.61 -2.64
N GLY A 114 23.44 0.88 -1.42
CA GLY A 114 24.65 1.66 -1.16
C GLY A 114 25.82 0.78 -0.76
N ASN A 115 26.42 0.07 -1.72
CA ASN A 115 27.80 -0.44 -1.70
C ASN A 115 28.22 -0.83 -3.12
#